data_AF-A0AAW2J5Q7-F1
#
_entry.id   AF-A0AAW2J5Q7-F1
#
_cell.length_a   1.000
_cell.length_b   1.000
_cell.length_c   1.000
_cell.angle_alpha   90.00
_cell.angle_beta   90.00
_cell.angle_gamma   90.00
#
_symmetry.space_group_name_H-M   'P 1'
#
loop_
_entity.id
_entity.type
_entity.pdbx_description
1 polymer ?
#
loop_
_entity_poly.entity_id
_entity_poly.type
_entity_poly.pdbx_seq_one_letter_code
_entity_poly.pdbx_strand_id
1 'polypeptide(L)'
;MLNNEEQKAAGELPLTYPPFITSIAKRGLNLSEVICEVFTLGWYGEQNTKRVVGVMCYYIDGTVNFYMRPIEGVMATVDLDKMKIVQYHDRLMIPVPKGEDTDYRESVQNPPFDTRIKSMTMLQPDGPSFTIDGNNVRWANWDFHLALDMRVGAIISLASIYDHDMRKYRRLMYRGYISEMFVPYQDLSEEWYFRTFLDAGEFGVGICAVPLQPHTDCPPNAVFWMAITRHGTELLQKRPMFSAYLNAMPEI
;
A
#
# COMPACT_ATOMS: atom_id res chain seq x y z
N MET A 1 11.81 4.37 -9.54
CA MET A 1 11.05 4.22 -8.30
C MET A 1 11.52 5.26 -7.31
N LEU A 2 10.56 6.00 -6.78
CA LEU A 2 10.72 6.83 -5.60
C LEU A 2 11.02 5.94 -4.40
N ASN A 3 11.79 6.44 -3.45
CA ASN A 3 11.98 5.80 -2.14
C ASN A 3 11.18 6.52 -1.04
N ASN A 4 10.94 5.84 0.08
CA ASN A 4 10.11 6.39 1.15
C ASN A 4 10.75 7.61 1.85
N GLU A 5 12.09 7.64 1.94
CA GLU A 5 12.82 8.74 2.59
C GLU A 5 12.71 10.04 1.78
N GLU A 6 12.89 9.98 0.46
CA GLU A 6 12.79 11.15 -0.41
C GLU A 6 11.34 11.65 -0.54
N GLN A 7 10.36 10.73 -0.54
CA GLN A 7 8.93 11.10 -0.52
C GLN A 7 8.57 11.83 0.76
N LYS A 8 8.96 11.28 1.92
CA LYS A 8 8.74 11.94 3.22
C LYS A 8 9.39 13.32 3.26
N ALA A 9 10.68 13.41 2.88
CA ALA A 9 11.40 14.68 2.89
C ALA A 9 10.75 15.71 1.96
N ALA A 10 10.32 15.31 0.76
CA ALA A 10 9.63 16.21 -0.18
C ALA A 10 8.25 16.64 0.33
N GLY A 11 7.49 15.74 0.93
CA GLY A 11 6.17 16.02 1.52
C GLY A 11 6.22 16.97 2.72
N GLU A 12 7.34 17.02 3.46
CA GLU A 12 7.51 17.93 4.60
C GLU A 12 7.89 19.36 4.18
N LEU A 13 8.41 19.58 2.97
CA LEU A 13 8.85 20.90 2.50
C LEU A 13 7.76 21.99 2.56
N PRO A 14 6.51 21.76 2.11
CA PRO A 14 5.46 22.78 2.19
C PRO A 14 5.20 23.28 3.62
N LEU A 15 5.35 22.41 4.63
CA LEU A 15 5.05 22.74 6.03
C LEU A 15 5.98 23.83 6.61
N THR A 16 7.13 24.07 5.97
CA THR A 16 8.06 25.14 6.34
C THR A 16 8.14 26.25 5.29
N TYR A 17 7.37 26.15 4.21
CA TYR A 17 7.44 27.08 3.08
C TYR A 17 6.52 28.29 3.30
N PRO A 18 7.07 29.53 3.43
CA PRO A 18 6.27 30.70 3.83
C PRO A 18 5.03 30.98 2.95
N PRO A 19 5.10 30.85 1.61
CA PRO A 19 3.91 30.98 0.77
C PRO A 19 2.82 29.96 1.12
N PHE A 20 3.18 28.70 1.36
CA PHE A 20 2.22 27.66 1.73
C PHE A 20 1.59 27.92 3.11
N ILE A 21 2.41 28.28 4.10
CA ILE A 21 1.92 28.65 5.44
C ILE A 21 0.90 29.80 5.34
N THR A 22 1.17 30.80 4.50
CA THR A 22 0.24 31.90 4.23
C THR A 22 -1.07 31.40 3.60
N SER A 23 -0.99 30.47 2.65
CA SER A 23 -2.15 29.87 1.98
C SER A 23 -3.03 29.02 2.91
N ILE A 24 -2.42 28.31 3.85
CA ILE A 24 -3.13 27.56 4.91
C ILE A 24 -3.82 28.52 5.88
N ALA A 25 -3.11 29.55 6.36
CA ALA A 25 -3.68 30.56 7.25
C ALA A 25 -4.85 31.32 6.59
N LYS A 26 -4.73 31.65 5.29
CA LYS A 26 -5.80 32.29 4.50
C LYS A 26 -7.07 31.43 4.43
N ARG A 27 -6.94 30.10 4.50
CA ARG A 27 -8.06 29.15 4.54
C ARG A 27 -8.61 28.92 5.95
N GLY A 28 -8.02 29.55 6.97
CA GLY A 28 -8.40 29.36 8.37
C GLY A 28 -8.07 27.97 8.92
N LEU A 29 -7.15 27.25 8.27
CA LEU A 29 -6.75 25.89 8.66
C LEU A 29 -5.56 25.94 9.62
N ASN A 30 -5.48 24.96 10.52
CA ASN A 30 -4.33 24.80 11.39
C ASN A 30 -3.21 24.02 10.69
N LEU A 31 -2.02 24.60 10.57
CA LEU A 31 -0.88 23.95 9.91
C LEU A 31 -0.48 22.61 10.55
N SER A 32 -0.67 22.44 11.88
CA SER A 32 -0.33 21.17 12.55
C SER A 32 -1.24 19.99 12.18
N GLU A 33 -2.39 20.28 11.57
CA GLU A 33 -3.38 19.28 11.10
C GLU A 33 -3.25 19.02 9.59
N VAL A 34 -2.19 19.54 8.96
CA VAL A 34 -1.92 19.38 7.53
C VAL A 34 -0.87 18.29 7.33
N ILE A 35 -1.20 17.33 6.46
CA ILE A 35 -0.28 16.31 5.96
C ILE A 35 -0.17 16.45 4.45
N CYS A 36 1.00 16.15 3.87
CA CYS A 36 1.20 16.24 2.43
C CYS A 36 1.74 14.93 1.87
N GLU A 37 1.26 14.59 0.68
CA GLU A 37 1.65 13.41 -0.08
C GLU A 37 2.33 13.81 -1.39
N VAL A 38 3.13 12.90 -1.92
CA VAL A 38 3.95 13.10 -3.12
C VAL A 38 3.33 12.37 -4.31
N PHE A 39 3.26 13.07 -5.44
CA PHE A 39 2.63 12.61 -6.67
C PHE A 39 3.62 12.70 -7.83
N THR A 40 3.72 11.64 -8.62
CA THR A 40 4.47 11.67 -9.88
C THR A 40 3.76 12.57 -10.89
N LEU A 41 4.54 13.31 -11.68
CA LEU A 41 4.02 14.30 -12.64
C LEU A 41 4.00 13.80 -14.08
N GLY A 42 4.48 12.60 -14.36
CA GLY A 42 4.59 12.09 -15.73
C GLY A 42 5.48 12.98 -16.62
N TRP A 43 5.13 13.05 -17.91
CA TRP A 43 5.80 13.86 -18.93
C TRP A 43 4.77 14.38 -19.94
N TYR A 44 4.82 15.67 -20.23
CA TYR A 44 3.81 16.39 -21.02
C TYR A 44 4.42 17.19 -22.18
N GLY A 45 5.60 16.79 -22.68
CA GLY A 45 6.24 17.40 -23.85
C GLY A 45 7.38 18.37 -23.52
N GLU A 46 7.85 18.39 -22.28
CA GLU A 46 8.93 19.27 -21.84
C GLU A 46 10.25 18.93 -22.51
N GLN A 47 11.04 19.96 -22.88
CA GLN A 47 12.35 19.79 -23.53
C GLN A 47 13.44 19.28 -22.58
N ASN A 48 13.37 19.65 -21.30
CA ASN A 48 14.35 19.27 -20.29
C ASN A 48 13.64 18.52 -19.17
N THR A 49 14.07 17.28 -18.92
CA THR A 49 13.52 16.45 -17.85
C THR A 49 14.29 16.65 -16.55
N LYS A 50 13.59 16.72 -15.43
CA LYS A 50 14.15 16.72 -14.07
C LYS A 50 13.41 15.70 -13.22
N ARG A 51 14.01 15.25 -12.12
CA ARG A 51 13.32 14.44 -11.11
C ARG A 51 12.46 15.34 -10.25
N VAL A 52 11.25 15.63 -10.73
CA VAL A 52 10.28 16.48 -10.04
C VAL A 52 9.03 15.72 -9.65
N VAL A 53 8.42 16.13 -8.54
CA VAL A 53 7.16 15.60 -8.04
C VAL A 53 6.21 16.73 -7.66
N GLY A 54 4.93 16.45 -7.76
CA GLY A 54 3.87 17.27 -7.18
C GLY A 54 3.72 16.95 -5.69
N VAL A 55 3.49 17.97 -4.88
CA VAL A 55 3.15 17.82 -3.47
C VAL A 55 1.80 18.47 -3.23
N MET A 56 0.86 17.68 -2.75
CA MET A 56 -0.50 18.07 -2.43
C MET A 56 -0.81 17.69 -1.00
N CYS A 57 -1.63 18.49 -0.34
CA CYS A 57 -1.84 18.39 1.08
C CYS A 57 -3.30 18.13 1.44
N TYR A 58 -3.50 17.51 2.57
CA TYR A 58 -4.76 17.05 3.12
C TYR A 58 -4.89 17.54 4.55
N TYR A 59 -6.13 17.57 5.05
CA TYR A 59 -6.44 18.01 6.40
C TYR A 59 -6.97 16.84 7.24
N ILE A 60 -6.42 16.62 8.42
CA ILE A 60 -6.74 15.47 9.28
C ILE A 60 -7.95 15.81 10.17
N ASP A 61 -7.80 16.77 11.10
CA ASP A 61 -8.85 17.38 11.93
C ASP A 61 -9.99 16.41 12.31
N GLY A 62 -9.64 15.45 13.16
CA GLY A 62 -10.58 14.50 13.76
C GLY A 62 -10.80 13.20 13.01
N THR A 63 -10.23 13.00 11.81
CA THR A 63 -10.32 11.73 11.05
C THR A 63 -8.96 11.27 10.54
N VAL A 64 -8.73 9.95 10.51
CA VAL A 64 -7.54 9.39 9.82
C VAL A 64 -7.71 9.29 8.31
N ASN A 65 -8.94 9.45 7.80
CA ASN A 65 -9.23 9.37 6.37
C ASN A 65 -8.98 10.72 5.66
N PHE A 66 -7.74 11.20 5.75
CA PHE A 66 -7.35 12.51 5.21
C PHE A 66 -7.52 12.60 3.69
N TYR A 67 -7.53 11.46 2.96
CA TYR A 67 -7.83 11.43 1.52
C TYR A 67 -9.22 11.98 1.17
N MET A 68 -10.19 11.96 2.10
CA MET A 68 -11.50 12.59 1.93
C MET A 68 -11.49 14.10 2.16
N ARG A 69 -10.36 14.67 2.60
CA ARG A 69 -10.22 16.08 2.97
C ARG A 69 -9.04 16.74 2.26
N PRO A 70 -9.00 16.74 0.92
CA PRO A 70 -7.94 17.41 0.17
C PRO A 70 -8.00 18.93 0.35
N ILE A 71 -6.83 19.56 0.45
CA ILE A 71 -6.67 21.01 0.35
C ILE A 71 -6.48 21.35 -1.13
N GLU A 72 -7.59 21.36 -1.86
CA GLU A 72 -7.60 21.57 -3.31
C GLU A 72 -7.19 22.99 -3.73
N GLY A 73 -6.70 23.11 -4.96
CA GLY A 73 -6.27 24.38 -5.56
C GLY A 73 -4.91 24.89 -5.07
N VAL A 74 -4.21 24.11 -4.23
CA VAL A 74 -2.85 24.40 -3.76
C VAL A 74 -1.93 23.25 -4.11
N MET A 75 -0.83 23.56 -4.80
CA MET A 75 0.16 22.56 -5.19
C MET A 75 1.57 23.14 -5.17
N ALA A 76 2.52 22.38 -4.64
CA ALA A 76 3.93 22.65 -4.78
C ALA A 76 4.56 21.65 -5.75
N THR A 77 5.55 22.07 -6.52
CA THR A 77 6.42 21.16 -7.29
C THR A 77 7.79 21.14 -6.62
N VAL A 78 8.29 19.95 -6.32
CA VAL A 78 9.57 19.72 -5.66
C VAL A 78 10.56 19.09 -6.63
N ASP A 79 11.76 19.64 -6.72
CA ASP A 79 12.93 19.03 -7.36
C ASP A 79 13.60 18.10 -6.34
N LEU A 80 13.51 16.80 -6.58
CA LEU A 80 13.99 15.76 -5.65
C LEU A 80 15.51 15.71 -5.55
N ASP A 81 16.23 16.06 -6.62
CA ASP A 81 17.70 16.05 -6.62
C ASP A 81 18.26 17.21 -5.79
N LYS A 82 17.53 18.33 -5.73
CA LYS A 82 17.88 19.50 -4.93
C LYS A 82 17.13 19.57 -3.60
N MET A 83 16.19 18.66 -3.37
CA MET A 83 15.24 18.64 -2.26
C MET A 83 14.67 20.03 -1.94
N LYS A 84 14.05 20.68 -2.94
CA LYS A 84 13.49 22.02 -2.78
C LYS A 84 12.25 22.25 -3.63
N ILE A 85 11.36 23.11 -3.14
CA ILE A 85 10.23 23.62 -3.91
C ILE A 85 10.77 24.50 -5.04
N VAL A 86 10.39 24.18 -6.28
CA VAL A 86 10.78 24.91 -7.49
C VAL A 86 9.61 25.65 -8.15
N GLN A 87 8.38 25.23 -7.88
CA GLN A 87 7.17 25.94 -8.30
C GLN A 87 6.11 25.83 -7.20
N TYR A 88 5.26 26.83 -7.10
CA TYR A 88 4.19 26.88 -6.13
C TYR A 88 2.97 27.59 -6.73
N HIS A 89 1.81 26.95 -6.62
CA HIS A 89 0.55 27.44 -7.15
C HIS A 89 -0.50 27.39 -6.04
N ASP A 90 -1.09 28.54 -5.71
CA ASP A 90 -2.33 28.66 -4.94
C ASP A 90 -3.35 29.35 -5.85
N ARG A 91 -4.11 28.55 -6.58
CA ARG A 91 -4.99 29.00 -7.67
C ARG A 91 -6.42 29.18 -7.22
N LEU A 92 -6.94 28.21 -6.46
CA LEU A 92 -8.35 28.11 -6.14
C LEU A 92 -8.55 27.99 -4.62
N MET A 93 -9.53 28.73 -4.10
CA MET A 93 -9.97 28.60 -2.72
C MET A 93 -11.19 27.70 -2.66
N ILE A 94 -10.95 26.39 -2.55
CA ILE A 94 -11.99 25.39 -2.43
C ILE A 94 -12.17 25.03 -0.95
N PRO A 95 -13.40 25.01 -0.41
CA PRO A 95 -13.63 24.57 0.96
C PRO A 95 -13.16 23.13 1.16
N VAL A 96 -12.40 22.90 2.24
CA VAL A 96 -11.99 21.54 2.62
C VAL A 96 -13.24 20.77 3.06
N PRO A 97 -13.48 19.56 2.55
CA PRO A 97 -14.58 18.73 3.01
C PRO A 97 -14.54 18.49 4.52
N LYS A 98 -15.74 18.27 5.05
CA LYS A 98 -15.97 17.88 6.44
C LYS A 98 -15.37 16.51 6.75
N GLY A 99 -14.89 16.32 7.98
CA GLY A 99 -14.31 15.05 8.43
C GLY A 99 -15.32 14.12 9.08
N GLU A 100 -16.49 14.64 9.44
CA GLU A 100 -17.58 13.89 10.03
C GLU A 100 -17.96 12.69 9.14
N ASP A 101 -18.18 11.53 9.78
CA ASP A 101 -18.58 10.27 9.14
C ASP A 101 -17.60 9.72 8.07
N THR A 102 -16.33 10.16 8.09
CA THR A 102 -15.29 9.65 7.16
C THR A 102 -14.36 8.59 7.77
N ASP A 103 -14.30 8.47 9.10
CA ASP A 103 -13.41 7.52 9.78
C ASP A 103 -13.95 6.09 9.66
N TYR A 104 -13.08 5.18 9.20
CA TYR A 104 -13.41 3.79 8.92
C TYR A 104 -13.05 2.84 10.06
N ARG A 105 -12.42 3.32 11.14
CA ARG A 105 -12.00 2.47 12.25
C ARG A 105 -13.19 2.22 13.18
N GLU A 106 -13.53 0.95 13.36
CA GLU A 106 -14.61 0.52 14.28
C GLU A 106 -14.50 1.16 15.68
N SER A 107 -13.27 1.33 16.20
CA SER A 107 -13.01 1.88 17.52
C SER A 107 -13.50 3.32 17.75
N VAL A 108 -13.78 4.08 16.69
CA VAL A 108 -14.29 5.46 16.77
C VAL A 108 -15.67 5.62 16.14
N GLN A 109 -16.20 4.56 15.53
CA GLN A 109 -17.54 4.58 14.92
C GLN A 109 -18.62 4.45 15.99
N ASN A 110 -19.79 5.02 15.71
CA ASN A 110 -20.94 4.97 16.60
C ASN A 110 -21.95 3.91 16.12
N PRO A 111 -22.66 3.23 17.05
CA PRO A 111 -23.76 2.34 16.71
C PRO A 111 -24.86 3.04 15.88
N PRO A 112 -25.66 2.29 15.09
CA PRO A 112 -25.77 0.83 15.10
C PRO A 112 -24.82 0.13 14.13
N PHE A 113 -24.15 -0.92 14.61
CA PHE A 113 -23.45 -1.88 13.76
C PHE A 113 -24.37 -3.04 13.38
N ASP A 114 -24.20 -3.60 12.19
CA ASP A 114 -24.94 -4.79 11.78
C ASP A 114 -24.39 -6.05 12.49
N THR A 115 -25.11 -6.51 13.51
CA THR A 115 -24.72 -7.67 14.33
C THR A 115 -25.22 -9.01 13.78
N ARG A 116 -25.81 -9.05 12.57
CA ARG A 116 -26.44 -10.26 12.02
C ARG A 116 -25.45 -11.25 11.41
N ILE A 117 -24.17 -10.90 11.31
CA ILE A 117 -23.13 -11.78 10.77
C ILE A 117 -22.78 -12.84 11.82
N LYS A 118 -23.09 -14.10 11.52
CA LYS A 118 -22.76 -15.24 12.39
C LYS A 118 -21.32 -15.68 12.15
N SER A 119 -20.64 -16.10 13.21
CA SER A 119 -19.28 -16.61 13.14
C SER A 119 -19.16 -17.92 12.36
N MET A 120 -17.98 -18.17 11.79
CA MET A 120 -17.63 -19.39 11.07
C MET A 120 -16.29 -19.92 11.57
N THR A 121 -16.19 -21.24 11.72
CA THR A 121 -14.95 -21.93 12.11
C THR A 121 -14.51 -22.85 10.98
N MET A 122 -13.22 -22.79 10.63
CA MET A 122 -12.59 -23.68 9.65
C MET A 122 -11.61 -24.62 10.35
N LEU A 123 -11.65 -25.91 10.00
CA LEU A 123 -10.77 -26.94 10.56
C LEU A 123 -10.21 -27.84 9.44
N GLN A 124 -8.90 -28.09 9.49
CA GLN A 124 -8.22 -29.10 8.68
C GLN A 124 -7.57 -30.13 9.62
N PRO A 125 -8.25 -31.26 9.92
CA PRO A 125 -7.79 -32.23 10.91
C PRO A 125 -6.39 -32.78 10.64
N ASP A 126 -6.05 -32.96 9.36
CA ASP A 126 -4.78 -33.51 8.89
C ASP A 126 -3.77 -32.42 8.49
N GLY A 127 -4.05 -31.16 8.82
CA GLY A 127 -3.21 -30.02 8.43
C GLY A 127 -3.39 -29.57 6.97
N PRO A 128 -2.55 -28.62 6.49
CA PRO A 128 -2.65 -28.10 5.13
C PRO A 128 -2.22 -29.15 4.09
N SER A 129 -2.89 -29.18 2.95
CA SER A 129 -2.56 -30.08 1.83
C SER A 129 -1.39 -29.59 0.97
N PHE A 130 -0.66 -28.58 1.43
CA PHE A 130 0.54 -28.07 0.78
C PHE A 130 1.76 -28.24 1.68
N THR A 131 2.92 -28.37 1.06
CA THR A 131 4.22 -28.32 1.73
C THR A 131 5.03 -27.15 1.19
N ILE A 132 5.84 -26.55 2.06
CA ILE A 132 6.72 -25.45 1.73
C ILE A 132 8.14 -25.86 2.10
N ASP A 133 9.04 -25.84 1.12
CA ASP A 133 10.48 -26.09 1.29
C ASP A 133 11.26 -24.86 0.81
N GLY A 134 11.66 -24.01 1.77
CA GLY A 134 12.13 -22.66 1.49
C GLY A 134 11.05 -21.83 0.81
N ASN A 135 11.24 -21.57 -0.49
CA ASN A 135 10.32 -20.83 -1.34
C ASN A 135 9.59 -21.72 -2.35
N ASN A 136 9.84 -23.03 -2.35
CA ASN A 136 9.14 -23.98 -3.20
C ASN A 136 7.86 -24.46 -2.52
N VAL A 137 6.77 -24.45 -3.27
CA VAL A 137 5.42 -24.82 -2.84
C VAL A 137 4.99 -26.03 -3.63
N ARG A 138 4.60 -27.08 -2.91
CA ARG A 138 3.96 -28.25 -3.50
C ARG A 138 2.56 -28.38 -2.94
N TRP A 139 1.56 -28.37 -3.82
CA TRP A 139 0.16 -28.48 -3.44
C TRP A 139 -0.58 -29.34 -4.45
N ALA A 140 -1.23 -30.40 -3.98
CA ALA A 140 -1.81 -31.42 -4.85
C ALA A 140 -0.78 -31.91 -5.90
N ASN A 141 -1.04 -31.69 -7.18
CA ASN A 141 -0.14 -32.03 -8.28
C ASN A 141 0.73 -30.85 -8.76
N TRP A 142 0.68 -29.69 -8.11
CA TRP A 142 1.49 -28.53 -8.46
C TRP A 142 2.83 -28.50 -7.73
N ASP A 143 3.86 -28.03 -8.43
CA ASP A 143 5.16 -27.64 -7.88
C ASP A 143 5.56 -26.29 -8.48
N PHE A 144 5.78 -25.29 -7.65
CA PHE A 144 6.18 -23.94 -8.08
C PHE A 144 7.02 -23.23 -7.03
N HIS A 145 7.73 -22.21 -7.46
CA HIS A 145 8.52 -21.34 -6.59
C HIS A 145 7.82 -19.98 -6.42
N LEU A 146 7.74 -19.49 -5.19
CA LEU A 146 7.22 -18.17 -4.86
C LEU A 146 8.36 -17.23 -4.43
N ALA A 147 8.46 -16.07 -5.05
CA ALA A 147 9.42 -15.04 -4.69
C ALA A 147 8.72 -13.70 -4.46
N LEU A 148 9.41 -12.78 -3.77
CA LEU A 148 9.00 -11.40 -3.64
C LEU A 148 10.08 -10.49 -4.21
N ASP A 149 9.64 -9.48 -4.96
CA ASP A 149 10.47 -8.46 -5.58
C ASP A 149 9.98 -7.07 -5.16
N MET A 150 10.90 -6.15 -4.88
CA MET A 150 10.58 -4.81 -4.38
C MET A 150 9.75 -3.98 -5.37
N ARG A 151 9.90 -4.21 -6.68
CA ARG A 151 9.14 -3.50 -7.71
C ARG A 151 7.79 -4.15 -7.95
N VAL A 152 7.78 -5.44 -8.27
CA VAL A 152 6.61 -6.13 -8.83
C VAL A 152 5.84 -6.99 -7.82
N GLY A 153 6.30 -7.05 -6.57
CA GLY A 153 5.68 -7.85 -5.52
C GLY A 153 5.87 -9.34 -5.75
N ALA A 154 4.78 -10.11 -5.68
CA ALA A 154 4.82 -11.58 -5.79
C ALA A 154 5.16 -12.05 -7.22
N ILE A 155 6.09 -13.01 -7.29
CA ILE A 155 6.49 -13.69 -8.52
C ILE A 155 6.28 -15.18 -8.33
N ILE A 156 5.54 -15.80 -9.24
CA ILE A 156 5.44 -17.26 -9.34
C ILE A 156 6.39 -17.72 -10.45
N SER A 157 7.26 -18.67 -10.15
CA SER A 157 8.22 -19.22 -11.12
C SER A 157 8.27 -20.75 -11.09
N LEU A 158 8.78 -21.33 -12.18
CA LEU A 158 8.99 -22.77 -12.35
C LEU A 158 7.73 -23.63 -12.16
N ALA A 159 6.55 -23.03 -12.35
CA ALA A 159 5.28 -23.70 -12.15
C ALA A 159 5.14 -24.90 -13.10
N SER A 160 4.99 -26.06 -12.48
CA SER A 160 4.87 -27.36 -13.13
C SER A 160 3.71 -28.13 -12.53
N ILE A 161 3.04 -28.94 -13.34
CA ILE A 161 1.96 -29.83 -12.89
C ILE A 161 2.38 -31.28 -13.12
N TYR A 162 2.12 -32.15 -12.14
CA TYR A 162 2.35 -33.58 -12.25
C TYR A 162 1.23 -34.21 -13.09
N ASP A 163 1.62 -34.83 -14.19
CA ASP A 163 0.73 -35.54 -15.10
C ASP A 163 0.74 -37.03 -14.73
N HIS A 164 -0.40 -37.53 -14.24
CA HIS A 164 -0.52 -38.90 -13.75
C HIS A 164 -0.42 -39.94 -14.88
N ASP A 165 -0.91 -39.61 -16.07
CA ASP A 165 -0.88 -40.52 -17.23
C ASP A 165 0.55 -40.65 -17.76
N MET A 166 1.27 -39.52 -17.84
CA MET A 166 2.65 -39.49 -18.31
C MET A 166 3.68 -39.82 -17.23
N ARG A 167 3.26 -39.91 -15.96
CA ARG A 167 4.13 -40.10 -14.78
C ARG A 167 5.30 -39.12 -14.73
N LYS A 168 5.06 -37.85 -15.03
CA LYS A 168 6.11 -36.81 -15.02
C LYS A 168 5.54 -35.42 -14.76
N TYR A 169 6.40 -34.52 -14.27
CA TYR A 169 6.07 -33.10 -14.23
C TYR A 169 6.14 -32.46 -15.61
N ARG A 170 5.13 -31.65 -15.93
CA ARG A 170 5.04 -30.83 -17.13
C ARG A 170 5.16 -29.37 -16.73
N ARG A 171 6.14 -28.68 -17.30
CA ARG A 171 6.33 -27.24 -17.09
C ARG A 171 5.20 -26.47 -17.77
N LEU A 172 4.61 -25.52 -17.06
CA LEU A 172 3.53 -24.67 -17.58
C LEU A 172 3.96 -23.21 -17.67
N MET A 173 4.59 -22.69 -16.61
CA MET A 173 5.01 -21.29 -16.58
C MET A 173 6.39 -21.17 -15.95
N TYR A 174 7.34 -20.62 -16.70
CA TYR A 174 8.68 -20.38 -16.17
C TYR A 174 8.70 -19.23 -15.14
N ARG A 175 7.98 -18.13 -15.42
CA ARG A 175 7.88 -16.97 -14.53
C ARG A 175 6.65 -16.13 -14.88
N GLY A 176 5.87 -15.73 -13.89
CA GLY A 176 4.71 -14.84 -14.03
C GLY A 176 4.60 -13.89 -12.84
N TYR A 177 4.25 -12.64 -13.12
CA TYR A 177 4.06 -11.55 -12.15
C TYR A 177 3.31 -10.40 -12.82
N ILE A 178 2.77 -9.48 -12.01
CA ILE A 178 2.18 -8.23 -12.49
C ILE A 178 3.32 -7.27 -12.82
N SER A 179 3.56 -7.03 -14.10
CA SER A 179 4.73 -6.24 -14.52
C SER A 179 4.56 -4.74 -14.27
N GLU A 180 3.33 -4.24 -14.33
CA GLU A 180 3.01 -2.82 -14.14
C GLU A 180 1.53 -2.66 -13.80
N MET A 181 1.19 -1.54 -13.16
CA MET A 181 -0.19 -1.10 -12.95
C MET A 181 -0.31 0.38 -13.32
N PHE A 182 -1.29 0.71 -14.16
CA PHE A 182 -1.49 2.07 -14.66
C PHE A 182 -2.83 2.63 -14.19
N VAL A 183 -2.80 3.76 -13.47
CA VAL A 183 -3.99 4.36 -12.84
C VAL A 183 -4.21 5.80 -13.35
N PRO A 184 -4.78 5.98 -14.56
CA PRO A 184 -5.03 7.30 -15.13
C PRO A 184 -6.30 7.93 -14.57
N TYR A 185 -6.15 9.08 -13.90
CA TYR A 185 -7.28 9.93 -13.57
C TYR A 185 -7.79 10.67 -14.81
N GLN A 186 -9.08 11.03 -14.79
CA GLN A 186 -9.80 11.62 -15.93
C GLN A 186 -10.22 13.07 -15.69
N ASP A 187 -9.67 13.72 -14.68
CA ASP A 187 -9.85 15.16 -14.45
C ASP A 187 -8.74 15.94 -15.16
N LEU A 188 -9.16 16.94 -15.94
CA LEU A 188 -8.29 17.79 -16.76
C LEU A 188 -7.83 19.06 -16.01
N SER A 189 -8.27 19.25 -14.76
CA SER A 189 -7.84 20.36 -13.91
C SER A 189 -6.31 20.34 -13.68
N GLU A 190 -5.72 21.51 -13.38
CA GLU A 190 -4.27 21.63 -13.20
C GLU A 190 -3.75 20.80 -12.02
N GLU A 191 -4.62 20.50 -11.06
CA GLU A 191 -4.34 19.74 -9.84
C GLU A 191 -4.41 18.21 -10.04
N TRP A 192 -4.94 17.76 -11.19
CA TRP A 192 -5.23 16.34 -11.45
C TRP A 192 -4.73 15.80 -12.79
N TYR A 193 -4.56 16.62 -13.83
CA TYR A 193 -4.25 16.14 -15.19
C TYR A 193 -2.99 15.25 -15.27
N PHE A 194 -2.04 15.44 -14.35
CA PHE A 194 -0.78 14.70 -14.28
C PHE A 194 -0.89 13.33 -13.57
N ARG A 195 -1.99 13.07 -12.85
CA ARG A 195 -2.16 11.88 -12.01
C ARG A 195 -2.44 10.65 -12.85
N THR A 196 -1.37 9.98 -13.24
CA THR A 196 -1.43 8.80 -14.11
C THR A 196 -0.43 7.74 -13.63
N PHE A 197 -0.62 7.31 -12.38
CA PHE A 197 0.39 6.53 -11.67
C PHE A 197 0.78 5.25 -12.40
N LEU A 198 2.07 4.94 -12.33
CA LEU A 198 2.64 3.65 -12.68
C LEU A 198 3.12 2.97 -11.41
N ASP A 199 2.22 2.37 -10.63
CA ASP A 199 2.46 1.98 -9.24
C ASP A 199 3.71 1.11 -9.06
N ALA A 200 3.95 0.14 -9.95
CA ALA A 200 5.13 -0.71 -9.83
C ALA A 200 6.39 0.05 -10.26
N GLY A 201 6.37 0.80 -11.35
CA GLY A 201 7.53 1.53 -11.87
C GLY A 201 7.93 2.77 -11.05
N GLU A 202 6.95 3.43 -10.44
CA GLU A 202 7.10 4.69 -9.73
C GLU A 202 7.26 4.51 -8.23
N PHE A 203 6.49 3.61 -7.59
CA PHE A 203 6.50 3.44 -6.14
C PHE A 203 7.03 2.07 -5.70
N GLY A 204 6.82 1.04 -6.52
CA GLY A 204 7.22 -0.33 -6.24
C GLY A 204 6.19 -1.04 -5.38
N VAL A 205 5.34 -1.87 -5.99
CA VAL A 205 4.27 -2.61 -5.30
C VAL A 205 4.80 -3.52 -4.19
N GLY A 206 6.01 -4.07 -4.35
CA GLY A 206 6.64 -4.87 -3.30
C GLY A 206 7.12 -4.05 -2.10
N ILE A 207 7.54 -2.80 -2.31
CA ILE A 207 7.89 -1.85 -1.23
C ILE A 207 6.62 -1.39 -0.52
N CYS A 208 5.53 -1.20 -1.25
CA CYS A 208 4.22 -0.83 -0.73
C CYS A 208 3.45 -1.99 -0.06
N ALA A 209 4.04 -3.20 -0.01
CA ALA A 209 3.40 -4.34 0.64
C ALA A 209 3.24 -4.11 2.15
N VAL A 210 2.04 -4.37 2.65
CA VAL A 210 1.69 -4.24 4.08
C VAL A 210 1.64 -5.60 4.78
N PRO A 211 1.90 -5.67 6.09
CA PRO A 211 1.67 -6.89 6.85
C PRO A 211 0.19 -7.27 6.86
N LEU A 212 -0.11 -8.51 6.43
CA LEU A 212 -1.46 -9.05 6.46
C LEU A 212 -1.91 -9.29 7.90
N GLN A 213 -3.16 -8.91 8.22
CA GLN A 213 -3.79 -9.12 9.51
C GLN A 213 -4.43 -10.53 9.57
N PRO A 214 -4.01 -11.39 10.50
CA PRO A 214 -4.62 -12.71 10.70
C PRO A 214 -6.10 -12.62 10.96
N HIS A 215 -6.85 -13.59 10.45
CA HIS A 215 -8.30 -13.71 10.62
C HIS A 215 -9.12 -12.59 9.98
N THR A 216 -8.48 -11.53 9.49
CA THR A 216 -9.12 -10.41 8.76
C THR A 216 -8.77 -10.51 7.28
N ASP A 217 -7.48 -10.42 6.93
CA ASP A 217 -7.02 -10.49 5.54
C ASP A 217 -6.82 -11.94 5.06
N CYS A 218 -6.57 -12.85 6.00
CA CYS A 218 -6.28 -14.26 5.72
C CYS A 218 -6.99 -15.18 6.72
N PRO A 219 -7.51 -16.34 6.27
CA PRO A 219 -8.24 -17.26 7.14
C PRO A 219 -7.32 -17.91 8.21
N PRO A 220 -7.89 -18.50 9.28
CA PRO A 220 -7.12 -19.05 10.41
C PRO A 220 -6.06 -20.10 10.06
N ASN A 221 -6.23 -20.82 8.95
CA ASN A 221 -5.31 -21.86 8.48
C ASN A 221 -4.28 -21.35 7.46
N ALA A 222 -4.19 -20.04 7.23
CA ALA A 222 -3.20 -19.45 6.33
C ALA A 222 -1.78 -19.57 6.89
N VAL A 223 -0.81 -19.70 5.98
CA VAL A 223 0.62 -19.68 6.29
C VAL A 223 1.21 -18.42 5.65
N PHE A 224 1.99 -17.67 6.43
CA PHE A 224 2.57 -16.40 6.02
C PHE A 224 4.04 -16.55 5.65
N TRP A 225 4.46 -15.86 4.59
CA TRP A 225 5.87 -15.65 4.26
C TRP A 225 6.36 -14.34 4.84
N MET A 226 7.56 -14.38 5.42
CA MET A 226 8.27 -13.15 5.75
C MET A 226 9.01 -12.63 4.51
N ALA A 227 8.84 -11.35 4.25
CA ALA A 227 9.60 -10.62 3.25
C ALA A 227 10.57 -9.66 3.94
N ILE A 228 11.81 -9.62 3.48
CA ILE A 228 12.80 -8.65 3.97
C ILE A 228 12.92 -7.56 2.91
N THR A 229 12.59 -6.33 3.29
CA THR A 229 12.81 -5.15 2.45
C THR A 229 14.10 -4.43 2.87
N ARG A 230 14.63 -3.58 1.98
CA ARG A 230 15.95 -2.94 2.13
C ARG A 230 16.11 -2.07 3.39
N HIS A 231 15.01 -1.65 4.03
CA HIS A 231 15.01 -0.84 5.26
C HIS A 231 15.03 -1.66 6.56
N GLY A 232 15.23 -2.98 6.50
CA GLY A 232 15.31 -3.83 7.71
C GLY A 232 13.99 -3.90 8.49
N THR A 233 12.91 -3.37 7.93
CA THR A 233 11.57 -3.55 8.47
C THR A 233 11.16 -4.97 8.15
N GLU A 234 11.31 -5.87 9.12
CA GLU A 234 10.63 -7.15 9.11
C GLU A 234 9.13 -6.86 8.96
N LEU A 235 8.53 -7.23 7.83
CA LEU A 235 7.08 -7.27 7.72
C LEU A 235 6.62 -8.45 8.59
N LEU A 236 6.44 -8.15 9.89
CA LEU A 236 6.21 -9.14 10.93
C LEU A 236 4.87 -9.84 10.72
N GLN A 237 4.94 -11.15 10.57
CA GLN A 237 4.10 -12.03 11.38
C GLN A 237 4.94 -13.20 11.87
N LYS A 238 4.97 -13.36 13.20
CA LYS A 238 5.68 -14.45 13.86
C LYS A 238 5.22 -15.80 13.29
N ARG A 239 6.21 -16.68 13.11
CA ARG A 239 6.12 -18.12 12.81
C ARG A 239 4.87 -18.77 13.45
N PRO A 240 4.29 -19.83 12.85
CA PRO A 240 3.15 -20.51 13.45
C PRO A 240 3.52 -20.97 14.86
N MET A 241 2.79 -20.46 15.87
CA MET A 241 2.77 -21.01 17.22
C MET A 241 2.08 -22.38 17.14
N PHE A 242 2.83 -23.40 16.74
CA PHE A 242 2.54 -24.77 17.14
C PHE A 242 3.11 -24.95 18.55
N SER A 243 2.36 -24.53 19.56
CA SER A 243 2.38 -25.07 20.93
C SER A 243 1.49 -24.19 21.81
N ALA A 244 0.37 -24.76 22.26
CA ALA A 244 -0.34 -24.48 23.53
C ALA A 244 -1.87 -24.64 23.38
N TYR A 245 -2.34 -25.82 22.99
CA TYR A 245 -3.71 -26.26 23.31
C TYR A 245 -3.71 -27.78 23.56
N LEU A 246 -2.93 -28.20 24.56
CA LEU A 246 -3.00 -29.53 25.16
C LEU A 246 -2.41 -29.39 26.57
N ASN A 247 -3.23 -28.92 27.51
CA ASN A 247 -3.17 -29.17 28.96
C ASN A 247 -4.11 -28.21 29.69
N ALA A 248 -5.41 -28.48 29.59
CA ALA A 248 -6.41 -28.07 30.58
C ALA A 248 -7.70 -28.86 30.31
N MET A 249 -7.67 -30.17 30.51
CA MET A 249 -8.86 -30.91 30.94
C MET A 249 -8.58 -31.46 32.34
N PRO A 250 -9.49 -31.25 33.30
CA PRO A 250 -9.30 -31.66 34.67
C PRO A 250 -9.59 -33.16 34.80
N GLU A 251 -8.66 -33.92 35.36
CA GLU A 251 -8.97 -35.21 35.96
C GLU A 251 -9.07 -35.05 37.48
N ILE A 252 -9.95 -35.87 38.04
CA ILE A 252 -10.46 -35.96 39.42
C ILE A 252 -9.35 -35.96 40.48
#